data_AF-F0QTB2-F1
#
_entry.id   AF-F0QTB2-F1
#
_cell.length_a   1.000
_cell.length_b   1.000
_cell.length_c   1.000
_cell.angle_alpha   90.00
_cell.angle_beta   90.00
_cell.angle_gamma   90.00
#
_symmetry.space_group_name_H-M   'P 1'
#
loop_
_entity.id
_entity.type
_entity.pdbx_description
1 polymer ?
#
loop_
_entity_poly.entity_id
_entity_poly.type
_entity_poly.pdbx_seq_one_letter_code
_entity_poly.pdbx_strand_id
1 'polypeptide(L)'
;MVVELAKGSTRNLRRFLRKLNLAIGKCFDDIEFTSLLRSVNSRYGDDYWLLGWKEHKASDYLSLFVLTLIDKYNEEYVVRIYVNVSTISIVLPTNQLNLTDETTGITMLINGNTANLSGRVFCITNIEIKRLT
;
A
#
# COMPACT_ATOMS: atom_id res chain seq x y z
N MET A 1 -18.66 9.80 -27.53
CA MET A 1 -19.10 8.60 -26.77
C MET A 1 -17.96 7.81 -26.10
N VAL A 2 -16.70 8.26 -26.13
CA VAL A 2 -15.55 7.57 -25.50
C VAL A 2 -15.29 8.05 -24.05
N VAL A 3 -15.63 9.31 -23.75
CA VAL A 3 -15.34 9.96 -22.45
C VAL A 3 -16.18 9.38 -21.30
N GLU A 4 -17.41 8.94 -21.56
CA GLU A 4 -18.30 8.37 -20.53
C GLU A 4 -17.87 6.97 -20.09
N LEU A 5 -17.42 6.13 -21.04
CA LEU A 5 -16.91 4.78 -20.76
C LEU A 5 -15.62 4.84 -19.92
N ALA A 6 -14.70 5.75 -20.24
CA ALA A 6 -13.47 5.95 -19.48
C ALA A 6 -13.73 6.50 -18.05
N LYS A 7 -14.70 7.40 -17.89
CA LYS A 7 -15.13 7.90 -16.57
C LYS A 7 -15.84 6.82 -15.75
N GLY A 8 -16.61 5.95 -16.39
CA GLY A 8 -17.29 4.82 -15.73
C GLY A 8 -16.31 3.78 -15.18
N SER A 9 -15.30 3.41 -15.97
CA SER A 9 -14.34 2.37 -15.58
C SER A 9 -13.41 2.83 -14.45
N THR A 10 -12.94 4.09 -14.50
CA THR A 10 -12.17 4.70 -13.40
C THR A 10 -12.98 4.87 -12.12
N ARG A 11 -14.29 5.13 -12.20
CA ARG A 11 -15.18 5.19 -11.01
C ARG A 11 -15.32 3.83 -10.34
N ASN A 12 -15.46 2.75 -11.11
CA ASN A 12 -15.52 1.39 -10.57
C ASN A 12 -14.20 1.03 -9.90
N LEU A 13 -13.07 1.37 -10.51
CA LEU A 13 -11.76 1.13 -9.91
C LEU A 13 -11.55 1.94 -8.61
N ARG A 14 -12.02 3.20 -8.55
CA ARG A 14 -12.01 3.96 -7.27
C ARG A 14 -12.83 3.29 -6.18
N ARG A 15 -14.00 2.72 -6.52
CA ARG A 15 -14.83 1.97 -5.55
C ARG A 15 -14.12 0.71 -5.09
N PHE A 16 -13.45 0.02 -5.99
CA PHE A 16 -12.64 -1.15 -5.68
C PHE A 16 -11.51 -0.81 -4.70
N LEU A 17 -10.70 0.20 -4.99
CA LEU A 17 -9.62 0.65 -4.10
C LEU A 17 -10.15 1.04 -2.71
N ARG A 18 -11.32 1.69 -2.64
CA ARG A 18 -11.97 1.98 -1.34
C ARG A 18 -12.39 0.74 -0.57
N LYS A 19 -12.87 -0.33 -1.24
CA LYS A 19 -13.18 -1.62 -0.59
C LYS A 19 -11.93 -2.28 -0.02
N LEU A 20 -10.79 -2.10 -0.68
CA LEU A 20 -9.47 -2.49 -0.20
C LEU A 20 -8.92 -1.55 0.88
N ASN A 21 -9.69 -0.55 1.36
CA ASN A 21 -9.20 0.46 2.29
C ASN A 21 -8.04 1.31 1.73
N LEU A 22 -7.74 1.26 0.42
CA LEU A 22 -6.82 2.15 -0.27
C LEU A 22 -7.54 3.48 -0.55
N ALA A 23 -7.50 4.38 0.43
CA ALA A 23 -8.11 5.70 0.36
C ALA A 23 -7.25 6.76 1.04
N ILE A 24 -7.45 8.02 0.66
CA ILE A 24 -6.77 9.17 1.27
C ILE A 24 -7.01 9.19 2.78
N GLY A 25 -5.96 9.44 3.55
CA GLY A 25 -5.96 9.46 5.01
C GLY A 25 -5.78 8.10 5.68
N LYS A 26 -5.69 7.01 4.91
CA LYS A 26 -5.40 5.68 5.45
C LYS A 26 -3.90 5.49 5.58
N CYS A 27 -3.48 4.95 6.73
CA CYS A 27 -2.09 4.64 7.04
C CYS A 27 -1.93 3.14 7.22
N PHE A 28 -0.80 2.63 6.76
CA PHE A 28 -0.45 1.21 6.82
C PHE A 28 1.03 1.09 7.19
N ASP A 29 1.41 0.07 7.94
CA ASP A 29 2.82 -0.32 7.96
C ASP A 29 3.22 -0.99 6.62
N ASP A 30 4.52 -1.25 6.45
CA ASP A 30 5.05 -1.83 5.21
C ASP A 30 4.50 -3.22 4.87
N ILE A 31 4.26 -4.05 5.89
CA ILE A 31 3.70 -5.39 5.68
C ILE A 31 2.21 -5.32 5.44
N GLU A 32 1.46 -4.51 6.19
CA GLU A 32 0.04 -4.27 5.95
C GLU A 32 -0.18 -3.77 4.52
N PHE A 33 0.60 -2.78 4.09
CA PHE A 33 0.48 -2.21 2.75
C PHE A 33 0.78 -3.26 1.68
N THR A 34 1.88 -4.01 1.82
CA THR A 34 2.24 -5.07 0.87
C THR A 34 1.23 -6.21 0.84
N SER A 35 0.72 -6.62 2.01
CA SER A 35 -0.32 -7.64 2.15
C SER A 35 -1.61 -7.20 1.47
N LEU A 36 -1.99 -5.93 1.63
CA LEU A 36 -3.14 -5.33 0.97
C LEU A 36 -3.01 -5.39 -0.55
N LEU A 37 -1.84 -5.05 -1.10
CA LEU A 37 -1.60 -5.16 -2.55
C LEU A 37 -1.72 -6.60 -3.04
N ARG A 38 -1.11 -7.56 -2.32
CA ARG A 38 -1.22 -8.99 -2.67
C ARG A 38 -2.65 -9.51 -2.60
N SER A 39 -3.48 -8.96 -1.71
CA SER A 39 -4.87 -9.34 -1.54
C SER A 39 -5.76 -9.01 -2.74
N VAL A 40 -5.33 -8.09 -3.63
CA VAL A 40 -6.02 -7.77 -4.89
C VAL A 40 -6.27 -9.05 -5.68
N ASN A 41 -5.25 -9.89 -5.84
CA ASN A 41 -5.30 -11.09 -6.68
C ASN A 41 -6.05 -12.26 -6.04
N SER A 42 -6.09 -12.35 -4.71
CA SER A 42 -6.72 -13.49 -4.02
C SER A 42 -8.17 -13.23 -3.62
N ARG A 43 -8.50 -12.00 -3.18
CA ARG A 43 -9.81 -11.68 -2.61
C ARG A 43 -10.77 -11.05 -3.62
N TYR A 44 -10.24 -10.49 -4.70
CA TYR A 44 -11.01 -9.74 -5.70
C TYR A 44 -10.64 -10.05 -7.14
N GLY A 45 -9.95 -11.18 -7.35
CA GLY A 45 -9.46 -11.64 -8.65
C GLY A 45 -10.55 -11.99 -9.67
N ASP A 46 -11.81 -11.60 -9.45
CA ASP A 46 -12.88 -11.71 -10.44
C ASP A 46 -13.11 -10.40 -11.22
N ASP A 47 -12.73 -9.25 -10.63
CA ASP A 47 -12.96 -7.93 -11.24
C ASP A 47 -11.65 -7.24 -11.65
N TYR A 48 -10.57 -7.42 -10.87
CA TYR A 48 -9.28 -6.79 -11.11
C TYR A 48 -8.11 -7.69 -10.68
N TRP A 49 -7.03 -7.68 -11.47
CA TRP A 49 -5.76 -8.32 -11.12
C TRP A 49 -4.62 -7.31 -11.09
N LEU A 50 -3.79 -7.41 -10.07
CA LEU A 50 -2.52 -6.70 -9.93
C LEU A 50 -1.43 -7.43 -10.71
N LEU A 51 -0.97 -6.78 -11.79
CA LEU A 51 0.13 -7.24 -12.62
C LEU A 51 1.48 -6.96 -11.96
N GLY A 52 1.58 -5.87 -11.20
CA GLY A 52 2.78 -5.51 -10.46
C GLY A 52 2.66 -4.14 -9.80
N TRP A 53 3.61 -3.85 -8.92
CA TRP A 53 3.76 -2.53 -8.31
C TRP A 53 5.23 -2.18 -8.12
N LYS A 54 5.51 -0.88 -8.06
CA LYS A 54 6.84 -0.36 -7.77
C LYS A 54 6.76 0.85 -6.84
N GLU A 55 7.61 0.85 -5.82
CA GLU A 55 7.85 2.02 -4.98
C GLU A 55 8.88 2.94 -5.66
N HIS A 56 8.57 4.23 -5.74
CA HIS A 56 9.47 5.30 -6.17
C HIS A 56 9.65 6.27 -5.00
N LYS A 57 10.78 6.14 -4.31
CA LYS A 57 11.14 7.02 -3.20
C LYS A 57 11.54 8.39 -3.74
N ALA A 58 10.79 9.43 -3.39
CA ALA A 58 11.11 10.81 -3.77
C ALA A 58 11.99 11.49 -2.70
N SER A 59 11.76 11.15 -1.42
CA SER A 59 12.55 11.60 -0.28
C SER A 59 12.40 10.60 0.88
N ASP A 60 13.00 10.87 2.05
CA ASP A 60 12.84 10.00 3.23
C ASP A 60 11.42 10.00 3.81
N TYR A 61 10.63 11.03 3.52
CA TYR A 61 9.29 11.23 4.04
C TYR A 61 8.20 11.20 2.96
N LEU A 62 8.56 10.98 1.69
CA LEU A 62 7.61 10.89 0.57
C LEU A 62 7.94 9.73 -0.36
N SER A 63 6.91 8.97 -0.72
CA SER A 63 7.03 7.90 -1.69
C SER A 63 5.83 7.85 -2.61
N LEU A 64 6.04 7.32 -3.81
CA LEU A 64 5.00 7.08 -4.81
C LEU A 64 4.98 5.58 -5.12
N PHE A 65 3.84 4.94 -4.88
CA PHE A 65 3.59 3.59 -5.36
C PHE A 65 2.87 3.65 -6.71
N VAL A 66 3.45 3.01 -7.72
CA VAL A 66 2.83 2.84 -9.04
C VAL A 66 2.40 1.40 -9.17
N LEU A 67 1.10 1.16 -9.30
CA LEU A 67 0.50 -0.16 -9.46
C LEU A 67 -0.04 -0.28 -10.87
N THR A 68 0.15 -1.43 -11.48
CA THR A 68 -0.45 -1.80 -12.76
C THR A 68 -1.53 -2.84 -12.50
N LEU A 69 -2.77 -2.50 -12.85
CA LEU A 69 -3.93 -3.37 -12.72
C LEU A 69 -4.51 -3.68 -14.10
N ILE A 70 -5.12 -4.84 -14.24
CA ILE A 70 -5.95 -5.21 -15.40
C ILE A 70 -7.35 -5.57 -14.90
N ASP A 71 -8.39 -5.21 -15.63
CA ASP A 71 -9.76 -5.64 -15.33
C ASP A 71 -10.19 -6.86 -16.14
N LYS A 72 -11.37 -7.41 -15.81
CA LYS A 72 -11.95 -8.59 -16.51
C LYS A 72 -12.23 -8.41 -17.99
N TYR A 73 -12.14 -7.19 -18.51
CA TYR A 73 -12.27 -6.87 -19.92
C TYR A 73 -10.92 -6.66 -20.60
N ASN A 74 -9.81 -7.00 -19.91
CA ASN A 74 -8.43 -6.78 -20.32
C ASN A 74 -8.03 -5.31 -20.47
N GLU A 75 -8.72 -4.41 -19.78
CA GLU A 75 -8.33 -3.00 -19.77
C GLU A 75 -7.27 -2.76 -18.72
N GLU A 76 -6.19 -2.07 -19.10
CA GLU A 76 -5.08 -1.79 -18.21
C GLU A 76 -5.24 -0.44 -17.50
N TYR A 77 -4.82 -0.40 -16.24
CA TYR A 77 -4.87 0.78 -15.39
C TYR A 77 -3.55 0.95 -14.66
N VAL A 78 -3.11 2.21 -14.59
CA VAL A 78 -2.05 2.65 -13.69
C VAL A 78 -2.67 3.41 -12.54
N VAL A 79 -2.43 2.93 -11.32
CA VAL A 79 -2.82 3.58 -10.08
C VAL A 79 -1.55 4.14 -9.44
N ARG A 80 -1.54 5.46 -9.20
CA ARG A 80 -0.47 6.17 -8.51
C ARG A 80 -0.94 6.53 -7.12
N ILE A 81 -0.29 5.99 -6.11
CA ILE A 81 -0.60 6.20 -4.70
C ILE A 81 0.53 7.00 -4.10
N TYR A 82 0.26 8.26 -3.77
CA TYR A 82 1.18 9.15 -3.09
C TYR A 82 1.06 8.93 -1.59
N VAL A 83 2.20 8.74 -0.92
CA VAL A 83 2.23 8.49 0.52
C VAL A 83 3.25 9.39 1.20
N ASN A 84 2.86 9.87 2.39
CA ASN A 84 3.81 10.35 3.38
C ASN A 84 4.38 9.15 4.12
N VAL A 85 5.70 9.10 4.25
CA VAL A 85 6.41 8.07 4.98
C VAL A 85 6.78 8.63 6.35
N SER A 86 6.34 7.95 7.40
CA SER A 86 6.78 8.20 8.78
C SER A 86 7.56 7.00 9.28
N THR A 87 8.50 7.23 10.18
CA THR A 87 9.24 6.16 10.86
C THR A 87 8.78 6.09 12.30
N ILE A 88 8.42 4.89 12.75
CA ILE A 88 8.25 4.59 14.18
C ILE A 88 9.59 4.04 14.63
N SER A 89 10.18 4.63 15.68
CA SER A 89 11.40 4.14 16.32
C SER A 89 11.19 4.10 17.83
N ILE A 90 11.27 2.90 18.41
CA ILE A 90 11.10 2.68 19.84
C ILE A 90 12.30 1.90 20.36
N VAL A 91 12.86 2.33 21.48
CA VAL A 91 13.92 1.62 22.19
C VAL A 91 13.32 1.03 23.46
N LEU A 92 13.32 -0.30 23.58
CA LEU A 92 12.79 -1.02 24.74
C LEU A 92 13.89 -1.87 25.39
N PRO A 93 13.88 -2.01 26.72
CA PRO A 93 14.62 -3.08 27.39
C PRO A 93 14.21 -4.46 26.85
N THR A 94 15.18 -5.36 26.63
CA THR A 94 14.91 -6.70 26.06
C THR A 94 13.97 -7.55 26.91
N ASN A 95 13.95 -7.33 28.23
CA ASN A 95 13.05 -8.00 29.16
C ASN A 95 11.59 -7.49 29.10
N GLN A 96 11.32 -6.40 28.36
CA GLN A 96 9.97 -5.86 28.12
C GLN A 96 9.40 -6.25 26.75
N LEU A 97 10.18 -6.96 25.92
CA LEU A 97 9.72 -7.48 24.64
C LEU A 97 8.88 -8.73 24.87
N ASN A 98 7.57 -8.55 25.05
CA ASN A 98 6.63 -9.64 24.89
C ASN A 98 6.20 -9.68 23.42
N LEU A 99 7.06 -10.24 22.57
CA LEU A 99 6.76 -10.41 21.14
C LEU A 99 5.77 -11.57 21.01
N THR A 100 4.48 -11.28 21.16
CA THR A 100 3.46 -12.09 20.49
C THR A 100 3.64 -11.94 18.97
N ASP A 101 3.22 -12.93 18.19
CA ASP A 101 3.44 -13.07 16.72
C ASP A 101 2.92 -11.91 15.83
N GLU A 102 2.62 -10.73 16.39
CA GLU A 102 1.92 -9.61 15.77
C GLU A 102 2.82 -8.46 15.32
N THR A 103 4.12 -8.46 15.61
CA THR A 103 5.02 -7.39 15.11
C THR A 103 5.48 -7.66 13.68
N THR A 104 4.56 -7.61 12.73
CA THR A 104 4.88 -7.61 11.30
C THR A 104 5.26 -6.19 10.83
N GLY A 105 6.32 -6.05 10.04
CA GLY A 105 6.70 -4.78 9.38
C GLY A 105 7.63 -3.90 10.20
N ILE A 106 8.09 -4.40 11.35
CA ILE A 106 9.02 -3.72 12.24
C ILE A 106 10.36 -4.47 12.19
N THR A 107 11.42 -3.74 11.88
CA THR A 107 12.80 -4.22 12.01
C THR A 107 13.21 -4.12 13.48
N MET A 108 13.58 -5.25 14.08
CA MET A 108 14.11 -5.28 15.44
C MET A 108 15.63 -5.49 15.42
N LEU A 109 16.36 -4.62 16.10
CA LEU A 109 17.80 -4.75 16.33
C LEU A 109 18.05 -4.85 17.83
N ILE A 110 18.57 -5.98 18.30
CA ILE A 110 18.93 -6.19 19.70
C ILE A 110 20.39 -5.79 19.90
N ASN A 111 20.66 -4.90 20.84
CA ASN A 111 22.00 -4.50 21.26
C ASN A 111 22.12 -4.57 22.79
N GLY A 112 22.77 -5.63 23.29
CA GLY A 112 22.87 -5.91 24.72
C GLY A 112 21.50 -6.09 25.37
N ASN A 113 21.18 -5.22 26.33
CA ASN A 113 19.91 -5.25 27.08
C ASN A 113 18.81 -4.37 26.46
N THR A 114 19.03 -3.86 25.25
CA THR A 114 18.08 -2.99 24.55
C THR A 114 17.70 -3.58 23.20
N ALA A 115 16.46 -3.40 22.78
CA ALA A 115 16.00 -3.64 21.43
C ALA A 115 15.47 -2.35 20.82
N ASN A 116 15.97 -2.07 19.61
CA ASN A 116 15.51 -0.97 18.78
C ASN A 116 14.52 -1.54 17.78
N LEU A 117 13.27 -1.10 17.89
CA LEU A 117 12.18 -1.42 16.98
C LEU A 117 12.01 -0.25 16.02
N SER A 118 12.15 -0.48 14.72
CA SER A 118 11.99 0.54 13.69
C SER A 118 11.07 0.05 12.57
N GLY A 119 10.07 0.84 12.20
CA GLY A 119 9.11 0.51 11.14
C GLY A 119 8.78 1.72 10.28
N ARG A 120 8.39 1.48 9.02
CA ARG A 120 7.87 2.51 8.12
C ARG A 120 6.36 2.47 8.13
N VAL A 121 5.74 3.64 8.23
CA VAL A 121 4.30 3.84 8.09
C VAL A 121 4.04 4.68 6.85
N PHE A 122 3.20 4.17 5.96
CA PHE A 122 2.76 4.80 4.73
C PHE A 122 1.36 5.38 4.91
N CYS A 123 1.26 6.71 4.94
CA CYS A 123 -0.02 7.40 4.99
C CYS A 123 -0.40 7.95 3.61
N ILE A 124 -1.49 7.46 3.04
CA ILE A 124 -1.95 7.84 1.69
C ILE A 124 -2.42 9.30 1.70
N THR A 125 -1.76 10.12 0.89
CA THR A 125 -2.11 11.55 0.71
C THR A 125 -2.93 11.78 -0.55
N ASN A 126 -2.69 11.01 -1.61
CA ASN A 126 -3.43 11.12 -2.86
C ASN A 126 -3.44 9.79 -3.63
N ILE A 127 -4.48 9.59 -4.44
CA ILE A 127 -4.59 8.46 -5.37
C ILE A 127 -5.04 8.96 -6.73
N GLU A 128 -4.22 8.73 -7.75
CA GLU A 128 -4.55 9.00 -9.14
C GLU A 128 -4.72 7.69 -9.90
N ILE A 129 -5.63 7.69 -10.87
CA ILE A 129 -5.94 6.54 -11.71
C ILE A 129 -5.92 6.99 -13.15
N LYS A 130 -5.15 6.28 -13.97
CA LYS A 130 -5.09 6.47 -15.41
C LYS A 130 -5.33 5.14 -16.11
N ARG A 131 -6.26 5.10 -17.06
CA ARG A 131 -6.42 3.96 -17.97
C ARG A 131 -5.33 4.01 -19.05
N LEU A 132 -4.68 2.89 -19.29
CA LEU A 132 -3.80 2.65 -20.43
C LEU A 132 -4.66 1.91 -21.44
N THR A 133 -4.94 2.56 -22.57
CA THR A 133 -5.76 2.02 -23.67
C THR A 133 -5.22 0.72 -24.22
#